data_AF-A0A0J9EC47-F1
#
_entry.id   AF-A0A0J9EC47-F1
#
_cell.length_a   1.000
_cell.length_b   1.000
_cell.length_c   1.000
_cell.angle_alpha   90.00
_cell.angle_beta   90.00
_cell.angle_gamma   90.00
#
_symmetry.space_group_name_H-M   'P 1'
#
loop_
_entity.id
_entity.type
_entity.pdbx_description
1 polymer ?
#
loop_
_entity_poly.entity_id
_entity_poly.type
_entity_poly.pdbx_seq_one_letter_code
_entity_poly.pdbx_strand_id
1 'polypeptide(L)'
;MARVLADAAHVAAAQTAAPRATAAPEGLMQRILGAIGGWPGAAGLVTASVAGLAIGLATPEAIETLTSDYLGAANAFELDDFMPSYGGLFEEG
;
A
#
# COMPACT_ATOMS: atom_id res chain seq x y z
N MET A 1 -26.22 29.27 -16.13
CA MET A 1 -26.36 28.96 -14.69
C MET A 1 -27.81 28.77 -14.23
N ALA A 2 -28.76 29.65 -14.55
CA ALA A 2 -30.17 29.52 -14.09
C ALA A 2 -30.83 28.15 -14.40
N ARG A 3 -30.48 27.55 -15.54
CA ARG A 3 -30.98 26.24 -15.99
C ARG A 3 -30.52 25.09 -15.09
N VAL A 4 -29.26 25.13 -14.65
CA VAL A 4 -28.65 24.12 -13.76
C VAL A 4 -29.24 24.21 -12.37
N LEU A 5 -29.50 25.42 -11.88
CA LEU A 5 -30.14 25.62 -10.58
C LEU A 5 -31.61 25.17 -10.58
N ALA A 6 -32.34 25.41 -11.67
CA ALA A 6 -33.70 24.92 -11.83
C ALA A 6 -33.76 23.39 -11.90
N ASP A 7 -32.83 22.77 -12.63
CA ASP A 7 -32.72 21.32 -12.72
C ASP A 7 -32.34 20.70 -11.37
N ALA A 8 -31.35 21.27 -10.67
CA ALA A 8 -30.98 20.85 -9.33
C ALA A 8 -32.14 20.99 -8.33
N ALA A 9 -32.94 22.06 -8.40
CA ALA A 9 -34.11 22.24 -7.55
C ALA A 9 -35.20 21.20 -7.86
N HIS A 10 -35.42 20.86 -9.13
CA HIS A 10 -36.36 19.83 -9.53
C HIS A 10 -35.92 18.44 -9.02
N VAL A 11 -34.66 18.09 -9.24
CA VAL A 11 -34.06 16.82 -8.78
C VAL A 11 -34.04 16.75 -7.24
N ALA A 12 -33.77 17.86 -6.55
CA ALA A 12 -33.84 17.91 -5.09
C ALA A 12 -35.28 17.67 -4.60
N ALA A 13 -36.28 18.34 -5.17
CA ALA A 13 -37.68 18.19 -4.81
C ALA A 13 -38.21 16.76 -5.08
N ALA A 14 -37.77 16.14 -6.17
CA ALA A 14 -38.11 14.75 -6.50
C ALA A 14 -37.52 13.75 -5.48
N GLN A 15 -36.31 14.02 -4.97
CA GLN A 15 -35.66 13.17 -3.96
C GLN A 15 -36.29 13.30 -2.57
N THR A 16 -36.76 14.49 -2.17
CA THR A 16 -37.48 14.68 -0.90
C THR A 16 -38.89 14.11 -0.91
N ALA A 17 -39.54 14.05 -2.08
CA ALA A 17 -40.87 13.48 -2.23
C ALA A 17 -40.87 11.94 -2.29
N ALA A 18 -39.71 11.32 -2.53
CA ALA A 18 -39.60 9.86 -2.53
C ALA A 18 -39.72 9.34 -1.08
N PRO A 19 -40.62 8.37 -0.81
CA PRO A 19 -40.68 7.73 0.50
C PRO A 19 -39.31 7.08 0.78
N ARG A 20 -38.69 7.47 1.90
CA ARG A 20 -37.43 6.88 2.33
C ARG A 20 -37.67 5.40 2.60
N ALA A 21 -37.18 4.54 1.71
CA ALA A 21 -37.23 3.10 1.94
C ALA A 21 -36.60 2.83 3.31
N THR A 22 -37.35 2.17 4.20
CA THR A 22 -36.81 1.68 5.46
C THR A 22 -35.69 0.71 5.11
N ALA A 23 -34.45 1.06 5.46
CA ALA A 23 -33.31 0.18 5.23
C ALA A 23 -33.61 -1.17 5.88
N ALA A 24 -33.48 -2.24 5.11
CA ALA A 24 -33.56 -3.59 5.65
C ALA A 24 -32.51 -3.75 6.76
N PRO A 25 -32.76 -4.57 7.80
CA PRO A 25 -31.76 -4.79 8.83
C PRO A 25 -30.48 -5.33 8.20
N GLU A 26 -29.39 -4.59 8.35
CA GLU A 26 -28.08 -4.97 7.81
C GLU A 26 -27.63 -6.28 8.45
N GLY A 27 -27.21 -7.23 7.61
CA GLY A 27 -26.63 -8.49 8.09
C GLY A 27 -25.35 -8.24 8.90
N LEU A 28 -25.00 -9.15 9.80
CA LEU A 28 -23.82 -9.01 10.67
C LEU A 28 -22.53 -8.75 9.87
N MET A 29 -22.38 -9.40 8.71
CA MET A 29 -21.24 -9.20 7.82
C MET A 29 -21.26 -7.81 7.14
N GLN A 30 -22.43 -7.27 6.79
CA GLN A 30 -22.57 -5.91 6.25
C GLN A 30 -22.22 -4.86 7.30
N ARG A 31 -22.56 -5.10 8.58
CA ARG A 31 -22.17 -4.23 9.69
C ARG A 31 -20.65 -4.23 9.93
N ILE A 32 -20.01 -5.40 9.86
CA ILE A 32 -18.55 -5.51 9.96
C ILE A 32 -17.89 -4.78 8.79
N LEU A 33 -18.33 -5.04 7.56
CA LEU A 33 -17.82 -4.35 6.37
C LEU A 33 -18.04 -2.84 6.48
N GLY A 34 -19.22 -2.39 6.88
CA GLY A 34 -19.54 -0.98 7.10
C GLY A 34 -18.64 -0.32 8.15
N ALA A 35 -18.32 -1.02 9.24
CA ALA A 35 -17.40 -0.54 10.27
C ALA A 35 -15.95 -0.39 9.79
N ILE A 36 -15.52 -1.21 8.82
CA ILE A 36 -14.16 -1.19 8.27
C ILE A 36 -14.06 -0.23 7.05
N GLY A 37 -15.16 0.42 6.65
CA GLY A 37 -15.20 1.38 5.53
C GLY A 37 -15.77 0.81 4.22
N GLY A 38 -16.43 -0.34 4.29
CA GLY A 38 -17.07 -1.02 3.17
C GLY A 38 -16.08 -1.82 2.31
N TRP A 39 -16.28 -1.77 1.00
CA TRP A 39 -15.43 -2.44 0.01
C TRP A 39 -13.93 -2.06 0.08
N PRO A 40 -13.53 -0.78 0.26
CA PRO A 40 -12.11 -0.45 0.42
C PRO A 40 -11.52 -1.04 1.71
N GLY A 41 -12.33 -1.13 2.77
CA GLY A 41 -11.94 -1.81 4.02
C GLY A 41 -11.63 -3.29 3.82
N ALA A 42 -12.47 -3.99 3.05
CA ALA A 42 -12.25 -5.39 2.69
C ALA A 42 -10.95 -5.59 1.90
N ALA A 43 -10.68 -4.73 0.92
CA ALA A 43 -9.44 -4.76 0.15
C ALA A 43 -8.20 -4.55 1.04
N GLY A 44 -8.28 -3.64 2.02
CA GLY A 44 -7.24 -3.44 3.03
C GLY A 44 -7.00 -4.68 3.89
N LEU A 45 -8.06 -5.35 4.34
CA LEU A 45 -7.98 -6.55 5.17
C LEU A 45 -7.33 -7.73 4.43
N VAL A 46 -7.67 -7.91 3.16
CA VAL A 46 -7.02 -8.91 2.28
C VAL A 46 -5.54 -8.57 2.12
N THR A 47 -5.21 -7.32 1.82
CA THR A 47 -3.83 -6.87 1.63
C THR A 47 -2.99 -7.07 2.90
N ALA A 48 -3.53 -6.71 4.06
CA ALA A 48 -2.88 -6.92 5.35
C ALA A 48 -2.65 -8.41 5.65
N SER A 49 -3.60 -9.27 5.29
CA SER A 49 -3.45 -10.72 5.44
C SER A 49 -2.33 -11.28 4.56
N VAL A 50 -2.27 -10.86 3.29
CA VAL A 50 -1.21 -11.25 2.35
C VAL A 50 0.16 -10.73 2.83
N ALA A 51 0.23 -9.48 3.29
CA ALA A 51 1.46 -8.92 3.85
C ALA A 51 1.92 -9.70 5.09
N GLY A 52 1.00 -10.05 5.99
CA GLY A 52 1.29 -10.89 7.15
C GLY A 52 1.82 -12.27 6.77
N LEU A 53 1.27 -12.89 5.72
CA LEU A 53 1.77 -14.16 5.19
C LEU A 53 3.16 -14.02 4.57
N ALA A 54 3.41 -12.96 3.81
CA ALA A 54 4.73 -12.70 3.21
C ALA A 54 5.80 -12.54 4.30
N ILE A 55 5.47 -11.87 5.41
CA ILE A 55 6.38 -11.72 6.56
C ILE A 55 6.55 -13.05 7.30
N GLY A 56 5.45 -13.76 7.57
CA GLY A 56 5.47 -14.99 8.37
C GLY A 56 6.11 -16.20 7.68
N LEU A 57 6.07 -16.25 6.35
CA LEU A 57 6.66 -17.32 5.54
C LEU A 57 8.09 -17.04 5.10
N ALA A 58 8.72 -15.96 5.57
CA ALA A 58 10.13 -15.70 5.28
C ALA A 58 10.98 -16.86 5.84
N THR A 59 11.37 -17.77 4.95
CA THR A 59 12.30 -18.85 5.25
C THR A 59 13.69 -18.27 5.54
N PRO A 60 14.55 -18.96 6.32
CA PRO A 60 15.89 -18.46 6.65
C PRO A 60 16.72 -18.04 5.42
N GLU A 61 16.51 -18.73 4.31
CA GLU A 61 17.15 -18.51 3.00
C GLU A 61 16.76 -17.16 2.36
N ALA A 62 15.53 -16.69 2.57
CA ALA A 62 15.12 -15.36 2.12
C ALA A 62 15.78 -14.25 2.95
N ILE A 63 15.92 -14.48 4.27
CA ILE A 63 16.66 -13.57 5.15
C ILE A 63 18.15 -13.56 4.78
N GLU A 64 18.75 -14.72 4.51
CA GLU A 64 20.16 -14.85 4.13
C GLU A 64 20.44 -14.17 2.79
N THR A 65 19.56 -14.33 1.79
CA THR A 65 19.68 -13.66 0.48
C THR A 65 19.57 -12.14 0.63
N LEU A 66 18.54 -11.63 1.33
CA LEU A 66 18.37 -10.19 1.55
C LEU A 66 19.52 -9.59 2.36
N THR A 67 19.99 -10.33 3.36
CA THR A 67 21.12 -9.93 4.20
C THR A 67 22.42 -9.94 3.41
N SER A 68 22.67 -10.95 2.57
CA SER A 68 23.86 -11.03 1.73
C SER A 68 23.86 -9.95 0.65
N ASP A 69 22.71 -9.62 0.06
CA ASP A 69 22.62 -8.53 -0.93
C ASP A 69 22.80 -7.16 -0.26
N TYR A 70 22.13 -6.93 0.86
CA TYR A 70 22.16 -5.62 1.54
C TYR A 70 23.47 -5.38 2.30
N LEU A 71 23.99 -6.37 3.03
CA LEU A 71 25.32 -6.28 3.65
C LEU A 71 26.42 -6.38 2.60
N GLY A 72 26.30 -7.24 1.59
CA GLY A 72 27.28 -7.34 0.50
C GLY A 72 27.44 -6.03 -0.26
N ALA A 73 26.33 -5.34 -0.56
CA ALA A 73 26.37 -3.99 -1.15
C ALA A 73 26.96 -2.94 -0.19
N ALA A 74 26.74 -3.06 1.12
CA ALA A 74 27.36 -2.16 2.11
C ALA A 74 28.88 -2.39 2.25
N ASN A 75 29.35 -3.62 2.07
CA ASN A 75 30.77 -3.98 2.04
C ASN A 75 31.45 -3.69 0.70
N ALA A 76 30.67 -3.33 -0.34
CA ALA A 76 31.17 -2.98 -1.67
C ALA A 76 31.72 -1.55 -1.75
N PHE A 77 31.64 -0.76 -0.66
CA PHE A 77 32.66 0.25 -0.40
C PHE A 77 33.95 -0.50 -0.06
N GLU A 78 34.66 -0.93 -1.11
CA GLU A 78 35.89 -1.70 -0.96
C GLU A 78 36.87 -0.93 -0.08
N LEU A 79 37.61 -1.64 0.76
CA LEU A 79 38.74 -1.06 1.49
C LEU A 79 39.76 -0.39 0.53
N ASP A 80 39.71 -0.73 -0.76
CA ASP A 80 40.42 -0.10 -1.87
C ASP A 80 40.14 1.41 -1.99
N ASP A 81 38.88 1.84 -1.80
CA ASP A 81 38.49 3.26 -1.83
C ASP A 81 39.05 4.08 -0.65
N PHE A 82 39.50 3.41 0.42
CA PHE A 82 40.11 4.03 1.60
C PHE A 82 41.64 3.94 1.61
N MET A 83 42.26 3.22 0.66
CA MET A 83 43.70 3.13 0.52
C MET A 83 44.16 4.01 -0.66
N PRO A 84 44.95 5.08 -0.45
CA PRO A 84 45.45 5.87 -1.56
C PRO A 84 46.26 4.98 -2.51
N SER A 85 45.83 4.89 -3.79
CA SER A 85 46.36 3.92 -4.75
C SER A 85 47.87 4.10 -4.96
N TYR A 86 48.68 3.20 -4.42
CA TYR A 86 50.12 3.15 -4.68
C TYR A 86 50.47 2.47 -6.02
N GLY A 87 49.46 1.95 -6.74
CA GLY A 87 49.65 1.21 -8.01
C GLY A 87 50.23 2.05 -9.15
N GLY A 88 49.91 3.35 -9.20
CA GLY A 88 50.43 4.25 -10.24
C GLY A 88 51.94 4.52 -10.18
N LEU A 89 52.62 4.16 -9.09
CA LEU A 89 54.07 4.37 -8.91
C LEU A 89 54.93 3.28 -9.57
N PHE A 90 54.34 2.15 -9.96
CA PHE A 90 55.07 1.04 -10.58
C PHE A 90 54.90 0.98 -12.10
N GLU A 91 54.00 1.78 -12.68
CA GLU A 91 53.70 1.79 -14.12
C GLU A 91 54.39 2.95 -14.87
N GLU A 92 55.01 3.91 -14.16
CA GLU A 92 55.88 4.94 -14.72
C GLU A 92 57.34 4.59 -14.41
N GLY A 93 57.89 3.61 -15.14
CA GLY A 93 59.29 3.18 -15.09
C GLY A 93 59.78 2.66 -16.44
#